data_AF-A0A2U2DBC8-F1
#
_entry.id   AF-A0A2U2DBC8-F1
#
_cell.length_a   1.000
_cell.length_b   1.000
_cell.length_c   1.000
_cell.angle_alpha   90.00
_cell.angle_beta   90.00
_cell.angle_gamma   90.00
#
_symmetry.space_group_name_H-M   'P 1'
#
loop_
_entity.id
_entity.type
_entity.pdbx_description
1 polymer ?
#
loop_
_entity_poly.entity_id
_entity_poly.type
_entity_poly.pdbx_seq_one_letter_code
_entity_poly.pdbx_strand_id
1 'polypeptide(L)'
;MIPTPHCAQDYRTSMQQAARAYLLRHKAEYLADSDQLFESCIRHLAIALEVPANTATKLVHLAWSEIQAPDSALTSFPSSHLTHSL
;
A
#
# COMPACT_ATOMS: atom_id res chain seq x y z
N MET A 1 14.35 8.60 -29.88
CA MET A 1 13.96 7.52 -28.94
C MET A 1 13.20 8.19 -27.81
N ILE A 2 11.86 8.18 -27.88
CA ILE A 2 11.00 8.74 -26.83
C ILE A 2 10.75 7.61 -25.82
N PRO A 3 11.07 7.78 -24.52
CA PRO A 3 10.80 6.75 -23.53
C PRO A 3 9.30 6.50 -23.48
N THR A 4 8.89 5.25 -23.72
CA THR A 4 7.48 4.86 -23.70
C THR A 4 6.92 5.08 -22.29
N PRO A 5 5.77 5.78 -22.14
CA PRO A 5 5.20 6.15 -20.85
C PRO A 5 4.80 4.94 -19.99
N HIS A 6 4.69 3.76 -20.60
CA HIS A 6 4.41 2.51 -19.91
C HIS A 6 5.49 2.18 -18.87
N CYS A 7 6.77 2.38 -19.19
CA CYS A 7 7.86 2.07 -18.24
C CYS A 7 7.78 2.92 -16.96
N ALA A 8 7.36 4.18 -17.06
CA ALA A 8 7.17 5.04 -15.89
C ALA A 8 5.93 4.66 -15.06
N GLN A 9 4.86 4.20 -15.72
CA GLN A 9 3.64 3.73 -15.06
C GLN A 9 3.89 2.42 -14.32
N ASP A 10 4.57 1.46 -14.96
CA ASP A 10 4.95 0.17 -14.38
C ASP A 10 5.92 0.36 -13.22
N TYR A 11 6.88 1.27 -13.36
CA TYR A 11 7.80 1.65 -12.28
C TYR A 11 7.05 2.19 -11.07
N ARG A 12 6.16 3.19 -11.24
CA ARG A 12 5.38 3.75 -10.13
C ARG A 12 4.50 2.70 -9.46
N THR A 13 3.88 1.83 -10.26
CA THR A 13 3.02 0.75 -9.75
C THR A 13 3.83 -0.24 -8.93
N SER A 14 5.00 -0.65 -9.42
CA SER A 14 5.92 -1.54 -8.70
C SER A 14 6.42 -0.93 -7.40
N MET A 15 6.78 0.36 -7.41
CA MET A 15 7.20 1.10 -6.21
C MET A 15 6.08 1.27 -5.19
N GLN A 16 4.87 1.57 -5.65
CA GLN A 16 3.69 1.65 -4.81
C GLN A 16 3.40 0.31 -4.14
N GLN A 17 3.52 -0.81 -4.87
CA GLN A 17 3.35 -2.14 -4.29
C GLN A 17 4.43 -2.48 -3.26
N ALA A 18 5.70 -2.12 -3.51
CA ALA A 18 6.78 -2.29 -2.54
C ALA A 18 6.52 -1.49 -1.25
N ALA A 19 6.10 -0.22 -1.39
CA ALA A 19 5.67 0.61 -0.27
C ALA A 19 4.52 -0.04 0.50
N ARG A 20 3.50 -0.51 -0.22
CA ARG A 20 2.30 -1.14 0.35
C ARG A 20 2.63 -2.40 1.14
N ALA A 21 3.51 -3.26 0.63
CA ALA A 21 3.97 -4.46 1.32
C ALA A 21 4.71 -4.11 2.63
N TYR A 22 5.55 -3.07 2.61
CA TYR A 22 6.23 -2.57 3.81
C TYR A 22 5.23 -2.06 4.85
N LEU A 23 4.26 -1.23 4.43
CA LEU A 23 3.20 -0.71 5.30
C LEU A 23 2.35 -1.83 5.91
N LEU A 24 1.94 -2.83 5.12
CA LEU A 24 1.13 -3.95 5.61
C LEU A 24 1.87 -4.80 6.65
N ARG A 25 3.17 -5.05 6.45
CA ARG A 25 3.98 -5.87 7.36
C ARG A 25 4.21 -5.17 8.70
N HIS A 26 4.43 -3.86 8.67
CA HIS A 26 4.69 -3.07 9.87
C HIS A 26 3.43 -2.45 10.48
N LYS A 27 2.28 -2.43 9.80
CA LYS A 27 1.00 -1.95 10.35
C LYS A 27 0.60 -2.69 11.63
N ALA A 28 0.95 -3.98 11.74
CA ALA A 28 0.71 -4.75 12.96
C ALA A 28 1.64 -4.35 14.13
N GLU A 29 2.84 -3.86 13.83
CA GLU A 29 3.83 -3.44 14.83
C GLU A 29 3.62 -1.98 15.26
N TYR A 30 3.13 -1.12 14.35
CA TYR A 30 2.93 0.33 14.56
C TYR A 30 1.46 0.70 14.84
N LEU A 31 0.70 -0.16 15.52
CA LEU A 31 -0.72 0.04 15.88
C LEU A 31 -1.02 1.38 16.59
N ALA A 32 -0.01 2.10 17.10
CA ALA A 32 -0.15 3.37 17.80
C ALA A 32 0.49 4.58 17.09
N ASP A 33 1.44 4.39 16.17
CA ASP A 33 2.20 5.51 15.58
C ASP A 33 2.27 5.39 14.05
N SER A 34 1.20 5.86 13.42
CA SER A 34 1.10 5.83 11.96
C SER A 34 2.12 6.77 11.31
N ASP A 35 2.43 7.90 11.94
CA ASP A 35 3.32 8.94 11.41
C ASP A 35 4.75 8.42 11.23
N GLN A 36 5.30 7.74 12.24
CA GLN A 36 6.62 7.12 12.16
C GLN A 36 6.69 6.03 11.08
N LEU A 37 5.60 5.28 10.88
CA LEU A 37 5.50 4.27 9.83
C LEU A 37 5.49 4.92 8.42
N PHE A 38 4.84 6.07 8.25
CA PHE A 38 4.91 6.86 7.01
C PHE A 38 6.33 7.35 6.75
N GLU A 39 6.97 8.00 7.73
CA GLU A 39 8.32 8.53 7.58
C GLU A 39 9.35 7.43 7.30
N SER A 40 9.26 6.28 7.99
CA SER A 40 10.13 5.13 7.76
C SER A 40 9.95 4.57 6.35
N CYS A 41 8.70 4.47 5.87
CA CYS A 41 8.42 4.00 4.51
C CYS A 41 8.94 4.98 3.45
N ILE A 42 8.74 6.29 3.63
CA ILE A 42 9.25 7.34 2.73
C ILE A 42 10.78 7.28 2.67
N ARG A 43 11.45 7.18 3.84
CA ARG A 43 12.90 7.05 3.94
C ARG A 43 13.40 5.77 3.27
N HIS A 44 12.71 4.65 3.48
CA HIS A 44 13.05 3.38 2.85
C HIS A 44 12.96 3.49 1.31
N LEU A 45 11.89 4.08 0.77
CA LEU A 45 11.76 4.30 -0.67
C LEU A 45 12.83 5.24 -1.23
N ALA A 46 13.18 6.28 -0.47
CA ALA A 46 14.19 7.25 -0.88
C ALA A 46 15.62 6.66 -0.85
N ILE A 47 15.93 5.78 0.10
CA ILE A 47 17.26 5.16 0.22
C ILE A 47 17.37 3.91 -0.66
N ALA A 48 16.38 3.00 -0.58
CA ALA A 48 16.44 1.70 -1.23
C ALA A 48 16.13 1.77 -2.73
N LEU A 49 15.30 2.73 -3.15
CA LEU A 49 14.93 2.89 -4.55
C LEU A 49 15.23 4.28 -5.13
N GLU A 50 15.99 5.09 -4.40
CA GLU A 50 16.48 6.41 -4.85
C GLU A 50 15.36 7.36 -5.30
N VAL A 51 14.15 7.17 -4.75
CA VAL A 51 12.97 7.97 -5.10
C VAL A 51 13.05 9.34 -4.41
N PRO A 52 12.80 10.45 -5.13
CA PRO A 52 12.73 11.75 -4.48
C PRO A 52 11.63 11.77 -3.42
N ALA A 53 11.90 12.37 -2.27
CA ALA A 53 11.01 12.36 -1.10
C ALA A 53 9.57 12.80 -1.44
N ASN A 54 9.39 13.78 -2.33
CA ASN A 54 8.08 14.20 -2.83
C ASN A 54 7.30 13.09 -3.54
N THR A 55 7.98 12.25 -4.33
CA THR A 55 7.37 11.12 -5.04
C THR A 55 7.12 9.96 -4.08
N ALA A 56 8.08 9.67 -3.19
CA ALA A 56 7.93 8.65 -2.15
C ALA A 56 6.71 8.95 -1.26
N THR A 57 6.56 10.19 -0.79
CA THR A 57 5.41 10.64 0.00
C THR A 57 4.09 10.35 -0.72
N LYS A 58 3.99 10.72 -2.01
CA LYS A 58 2.78 10.44 -2.82
C LYS A 58 2.50 8.94 -2.94
N LEU A 59 3.52 8.12 -3.18
CA LEU A 59 3.37 6.66 -3.29
C LEU A 59 2.90 6.04 -1.98
N VAL A 60 3.44 6.48 -0.84
CA VAL A 60 3.06 5.97 0.48
C VAL A 60 1.63 6.38 0.83
N HIS A 61 1.23 7.64 0.59
CA HIS A 61 -0.16 8.07 0.81
C HIS A 61 -1.15 7.32 -0.09
N LEU A 62 -0.81 7.10 -1.36
CA LEU A 62 -1.64 6.31 -2.29
C LEU A 62 -1.75 4.86 -1.80
N ALA A 63 -0.63 4.22 -1.50
CA ALA A 63 -0.60 2.84 -0.98
C ALA A 63 -1.41 2.70 0.32
N TRP A 64 -1.28 3.65 1.24
CA TRP A 64 -2.06 3.66 2.48
C TRP A 64 -3.56 3.87 2.23
N SER A 65 -3.92 4.79 1.34
CA SER A 65 -5.30 5.00 0.93
C SER A 65 -5.91 3.75 0.30
N GLU A 66 -5.15 2.98 -0.48
CA GLU A 66 -5.60 1.69 -1.03
C GLU A 66 -5.69 0.57 0.01
N ILE A 67 -4.88 0.61 1.07
CA ILE A 67 -4.98 -0.33 2.20
C ILE A 67 -6.22 -0.02 3.05
N GLN A 68 -6.52 1.27 3.24
CA GLN A 68 -7.66 1.72 4.03
C GLN A 68 -8.97 1.71 3.25
N ALA A 69 -8.92 1.90 1.93
CA ALA A 69 -10.05 1.69 1.07
C ALA A 69 -10.50 0.24 1.30
N PRO A 70 -11.69 0.02 1.87
CA PRO A 70 -12.24 -1.32 1.90
C PRO A 70 -12.32 -1.75 0.44
N ASP A 71 -11.72 -2.89 0.12
CA ASP A 71 -11.95 -3.58 -1.14
C ASP A 71 -13.46 -3.80 -1.24
N SER A 72 -14.16 -2.84 -1.84
CA SER A 72 -15.62 -2.80 -1.91
C SER A 72 -16.13 -3.79 -2.95
N ALA A 73 -15.27 -4.72 -3.39
CA ALA A 73 -15.62 -5.79 -4.31
C ALA A 73 -15.76 -7.16 -3.61
N LEU A 74 -15.17 -7.42 -2.43
CA LEU A 74 -15.10 -8.80 -1.91
C LEU A 74 -15.40 -9.00 -0.41
N THR A 75 -16.23 -8.17 0.23
CA THR A 75 -17.07 -8.67 1.35
C THR A 75 -18.23 -9.50 0.81
N SER A 76 -17.92 -10.48 -0.05
CA SER A 76 -18.71 -11.69 -0.15
C SER A 76 -18.46 -12.47 1.14
N PHE A 77 -19.19 -12.11 2.19
CA PHE A 77 -19.40 -13.02 3.30
C PHE A 77 -20.28 -14.15 2.77
N PRO A 78 -19.82 -15.43 2.67
CA PRO A 78 -20.76 -16.50 2.83
C PRO A 78 -21.24 -16.41 4.28
N SER A 79 -22.42 -15.83 4.45
CA SER A 79 -23.21 -15.96 5.65
C SER A 79 -23.48 -17.47 5.84
N SER A 80 -22.59 -18.16 6.54
CA SER A 80 -22.84 -19.51 7.06
C SER A 80 -23.21 -19.40 8.53
N HIS A 81 -24.13 -18.50 8.85
CA HIS A 81 -24.88 -18.56 10.10
C HIS A 81 -26.02 -19.57 9.92
N LEU A 82 -25.82 -20.78 10.47
CA LEU A 82 -26.84 -21.67 11.01
C LEU A 82 -28.24 -21.64 10.36
N THR A 83 -28.53 -22.60 9.48
CA THR A 83 -29.85 -23.23 9.47
C THR A 83 -29.77 -24.51 10.30
N HIS A 84 -30.07 -24.34 11.58
CA HIS A 84 -30.52 -25.41 12.45
C HIS A 84 -31.78 -26.02 11.80
N SER A 85 -31.69 -27.24 11.27
CA SER A 85 -32.87 -28.03 10.90
C SER A 85 -32.89 -29.28 11.76
N LEU A 86 -33.97 -29.38 12.53
CA LEU A 86 -34.35 -30.45 13.45
C LEU A 86 -34.38 -31.83 12.78
#